data_AF-A0A2H1FHQ9-F1
#
_entry.id   AF-A0A2H1FHQ9-F1
#
_cell.length_a   1.000
_cell.length_b   1.000
_cell.length_c   1.000
_cell.angle_alpha   90.00
_cell.angle_beta   90.00
_cell.angle_gamma   90.00
#
_symmetry.space_group_name_H-M   'P 1'
#
loop_
_entity.id
_entity.type
_entity.pdbx_description
1 polymer ?
#
loop_
_entity_poly.entity_id
_entity_poly.type
_entity_poly.pdbx_seq_one_letter_code
_entity_poly.pdbx_strand_id
1 'polypeptide(L)'
;MDNERYDGKVDQVILFVDGKPFLSSDLFWPRPEIVQLHDLPYKNPAIGWGFKFFTGFFENGCHKISIGGINENSKFTVDGEFILCKKPSIL
;
A
#
# COMPACT_ATOMS: atom_id res chain seq x y z
N MET A 1 -0.32 -34.28 1.38
CA MET A 1 -0.57 -33.09 2.23
C MET A 1 -0.40 -31.92 1.31
N ASP A 2 -1.53 -31.46 0.78
CA ASP A 2 -1.60 -30.45 -0.26
C ASP A 2 -1.23 -29.10 0.35
N ASN A 3 -0.04 -28.61 0.05
CA ASN A 3 0.33 -27.23 0.35
C ASN A 3 -0.46 -26.35 -0.62
N GLU A 4 -1.61 -25.85 -0.17
CA GLU A 4 -2.32 -24.78 -0.86
C GLU A 4 -1.32 -23.66 -1.18
N ARG A 5 -1.13 -23.46 -2.48
CA ARG A 5 -0.27 -22.45 -3.07
C ARG A 5 -0.83 -21.10 -2.66
N TYR A 6 -0.09 -20.34 -1.85
CA TYR A 6 -0.51 -19.00 -1.43
C TYR A 6 -0.61 -18.08 -2.66
N ASP A 7 -1.82 -17.91 -3.20
CA ASP A 7 -2.18 -17.03 -4.33
C ASP A 7 -2.24 -15.53 -3.91
N GLY A 8 -1.71 -15.20 -2.72
CA GLY A 8 -1.85 -13.91 -2.04
C GLY A 8 -0.58 -13.05 -1.97
N LYS A 9 0.41 -13.31 -2.83
CA LYS A 9 1.59 -12.42 -2.97
C LYS A 9 1.14 -11.12 -3.62
N VAL A 10 1.50 -9.98 -3.03
CA VAL A 10 1.34 -8.67 -3.66
C VAL A 10 2.64 -8.34 -4.38
N ASP A 11 2.58 -8.11 -5.69
CA ASP A 11 3.74 -7.80 -6.53
C ASP A 11 3.95 -6.29 -6.69
N GLN A 12 2.85 -5.54 -6.61
CA GLN A 12 2.89 -4.09 -6.69
C GLN A 12 1.84 -3.49 -5.76
N VAL A 13 2.22 -2.43 -5.06
CA VAL A 13 1.31 -1.57 -4.33
C VAL A 13 1.11 -0.29 -5.13
N ILE A 14 -0.12 0.20 -5.20
CA ILE A 14 -0.49 1.44 -5.87
C ILE A 14 -1.18 2.36 -4.87
N LEU A 15 -0.73 3.61 -4.81
CA LEU A 15 -1.40 4.68 -4.10
C LEU A 15 -2.24 5.48 -5.09
N PHE A 16 -3.50 5.70 -4.72
CA PHE A 16 -4.48 6.44 -5.48
C PHE A 16 -4.82 7.75 -4.79
N VAL A 17 -5.07 8.78 -5.59
CA VAL A 17 -5.59 10.07 -5.16
C VAL A 17 -6.89 10.31 -5.91
N ASP A 18 -7.98 10.46 -5.16
CA ASP A 18 -9.34 10.63 -5.69
C ASP A 18 -9.71 9.55 -6.73
N GLY A 19 -9.32 8.31 -6.43
CA GLY A 19 -9.56 7.13 -7.27
C GLY A 19 -8.64 7.02 -8.50
N LYS A 20 -7.71 7.96 -8.71
CA LYS A 20 -6.74 7.91 -9.82
C LYS A 20 -5.39 7.41 -9.35
N PRO A 21 -4.70 6.52 -10.10
CA PRO A 21 -3.34 6.09 -9.75
C PRO A 21 -2.39 7.30 -9.65
N PHE A 22 -1.63 7.36 -8.56
CA PHE A 22 -0.67 8.44 -8.32
C PHE A 22 0.77 7.93 -8.25
N LEU A 23 1.02 6.91 -7.42
CA LEU A 23 2.34 6.28 -7.26
C LEU A 23 2.18 4.75 -7.25
N SER A 24 3.23 4.04 -7.66
CA SER A 24 3.32 2.59 -7.54
C SER A 24 4.71 2.17 -7.04
N SER A 25 4.77 1.03 -6.37
CA SER A 25 6.02 0.45 -5.86
C SER A 25 5.93 -1.07 -5.88
N ASP A 26 6.98 -1.71 -6.37
CA ASP A 26 7.27 -3.14 -6.29
C ASP A 26 8.38 -3.45 -5.27
N LEU A 27 8.84 -2.43 -4.54
CA LEU A 27 9.84 -2.57 -3.49
C LEU A 27 9.19 -2.98 -2.18
N PHE A 28 9.61 -4.15 -1.68
CA PHE A 28 9.21 -4.69 -0.39
C PHE A 28 10.42 -4.92 0.50
N TRP A 29 10.26 -4.70 1.80
CA TRP A 29 11.29 -4.96 2.79
C TRP A 29 10.83 -5.91 3.90
N PRO A 30 11.76 -6.61 4.56
CA PRO A 30 11.41 -7.53 5.62
C PRO A 30 10.84 -6.80 6.85
N ARG A 31 9.82 -7.40 7.48
CA ARG A 31 9.19 -6.92 8.72
C ARG A 31 9.16 -8.05 9.77
N PRO A 32 10.33 -8.45 10.32
CA PRO A 32 10.42 -9.57 11.26
C PRO A 32 9.59 -9.35 12.54
N GLU A 33 9.37 -8.09 12.94
CA GLU A 33 8.51 -7.75 14.08
C GLU A 33 7.04 -8.09 13.83
N ILE A 34 6.56 -8.01 12.59
CA ILE A 34 5.18 -8.37 12.23
C ILE A 34 5.02 -9.89 12.21
N VAL A 35 6.04 -10.63 11.74
CA VAL A 35 6.08 -12.09 11.83
C VAL A 35 5.94 -12.55 13.26
N GLN A 36 6.74 -11.96 14.16
CA GLN A 36 6.74 -12.32 15.57
C GLN A 36 5.42 -11.95 16.26
N LEU A 37 4.83 -10.79 15.92
CA LEU A 37 3.58 -10.34 16.53
C LEU A 37 2.38 -11.21 16.15
N HIS A 38 2.39 -11.79 14.95
CA HIS A 38 1.27 -12.56 14.40
C HIS A 38 1.55 -14.06 14.25
N ASP A 39 2.66 -14.56 14.81
CA ASP A 39 3.10 -15.96 14.72
C ASP A 39 3.04 -16.53 13.29
N LEU A 40 3.45 -15.71 12.31
CA LEU A 40 3.39 -16.11 10.91
C LEU A 40 4.40 -17.25 10.63
N PRO A 41 4.06 -18.24 9.78
CA PRO A 41 4.91 -19.41 9.54
C PRO A 41 6.18 -19.11 8.73
N TYR A 42 6.46 -17.83 8.43
CA TYR A 42 7.54 -17.40 7.55
C TYR A 42 8.67 -16.75 8.34
N LYS A 43 9.91 -17.22 8.17
CA LYS A 43 11.06 -16.72 8.95
C LYS A 43 11.39 -15.23 8.72
N ASN A 44 11.08 -14.66 7.54
CA ASN A 44 11.32 -13.24 7.24
C ASN A 44 10.66 -12.79 5.90
N PRO A 45 9.32 -12.75 5.77
CA PRO A 45 8.68 -12.38 4.52
C PRO A 45 8.85 -10.88 4.25
N ALA A 46 9.09 -10.52 2.99
CA ALA A 46 9.16 -9.14 2.53
C ALA A 46 7.73 -8.59 2.35
N ILE A 47 7.15 -8.10 3.44
CA ILE A 47 5.75 -7.62 3.52
C ILE A 47 5.64 -6.13 3.80
N GLY A 48 6.76 -5.47 4.13
CA GLY A 48 6.80 -4.03 4.35
C GLY A 48 6.82 -3.30 3.02
N TRP A 49 5.99 -2.26 2.91
CA TRP A 49 5.95 -1.35 1.77
C TRP A 49 5.57 0.06 2.27
N GLY A 50 5.75 1.07 1.43
CA GLY A 50 5.42 2.44 1.81
C GLY A 50 5.81 3.47 0.75
N PHE A 51 5.15 4.63 0.82
CA PHE A 51 5.37 5.75 -0.10
C PHE A 51 5.88 6.98 0.65
N LYS A 52 6.77 7.74 0.00
CA LYS A 52 7.17 9.08 0.43
C LYS A 52 6.90 10.05 -0.72
N PHE A 53 6.14 11.09 -0.46
CA PHE A 53 5.81 12.11 -1.46
C PHE A 53 5.58 13.47 -0.80
N PHE A 54 5.77 14.54 -1.57
CA PHE A 54 5.47 15.89 -1.11
C PHE A 54 3.96 16.15 -1.17
N THR A 55 3.37 16.62 -0.08
CA THR A 55 1.95 17.00 -0.05
C THR A 55 1.68 18.30 -0.82
N GLY A 56 2.73 18.96 -1.32
CA GLY A 56 2.62 20.12 -2.20
C GLY A 56 1.86 19.82 -3.50
N PHE A 57 1.89 18.57 -3.99
CA PHE A 57 1.21 18.16 -5.23
C PHE A 57 -0.32 18.14 -5.15
N PHE A 58 -0.89 18.12 -3.95
CA PHE A 58 -2.35 18.16 -3.79
C PHE A 58 -2.87 19.58 -4.00
N GLU A 59 -4.06 19.68 -4.58
CA GLU A 59 -4.79 20.94 -4.61
C GLU A 59 -5.26 21.31 -3.19
N ASN A 60 -5.71 22.55 -3.00
CA ASN A 60 -6.36 22.91 -1.74
C ASN A 60 -7.69 22.18 -1.62
N GLY A 61 -8.02 21.72 -0.41
CA GLY A 61 -9.20 20.90 -0.17
C GLY A 61 -8.84 19.52 0.38
N CYS A 62 -9.83 18.64 0.42
CA CYS A 62 -9.68 17.28 0.94
C CYS A 62 -9.64 16.28 -0.21
N HIS A 63 -8.61 15.45 -0.20
CA HIS A 63 -8.40 14.39 -1.18
C HIS A 63 -8.56 13.03 -0.50
N LYS A 64 -9.20 12.10 -1.21
CA LYS A 64 -9.27 10.71 -0.78
C LYS A 64 -7.99 10.00 -1.21
N ILE A 65 -7.28 9.43 -0.24
CA ILE A 65 -6.13 8.57 -0.49
C ILE A 65 -6.57 7.13 -0.25
N SER A 66 -6.34 6.27 -1.23
CA SER A 66 -6.60 4.84 -1.10
C SER A 66 -5.40 4.04 -1.59
N ILE A 67 -5.23 2.83 -1.07
CA ILE A 67 -4.10 1.97 -1.40
C ILE A 67 -4.64 0.66 -1.93
N GLY A 68 -4.05 0.14 -3.00
CA GLY A 68 -4.38 -1.17 -3.51
C GLY A 68 -3.17 -2.01 -3.87
N GLY A 69 -3.36 -3.32 -3.85
CA GLY A 69 -2.36 -4.32 -4.25
C GLY A 69 -2.73 -4.98 -5.57
N ILE A 70 -1.73 -5.29 -6.40
CA ILE A 70 -1.84 -6.14 -7.58
C ILE A 70 -1.00 -7.40 -7.34
N ASN A 71 -1.55 -8.57 -7.71
CA ASN A 71 -0.81 -9.83 -7.80
C ASN A 71 -0.64 -10.27 -9.27
N GLU A 72 0.20 -11.28 -9.52
CA GLU A 72 0.48 -11.87 -10.85
C GLU A 72 -0.81 -12.30 -11.59
N ASN A 73 -1.89 -12.59 -10.85
CA ASN A 73 -3.21 -12.93 -11.37
C ASN A 73 -4.14 -11.72 -11.59
N SER A 74 -3.60 -10.50 -11.54
CA SER A 74 -4.29 -9.22 -11.79
C SER A 74 -5.48 -8.93 -10.87
N LYS A 75 -5.57 -9.56 -9.69
CA LYS A 75 -6.59 -9.22 -8.70
C LYS A 75 -6.20 -7.94 -7.98
N PHE A 76 -6.96 -6.87 -8.26
CA PHE A 76 -6.84 -5.60 -7.55
C PHE A 76 -7.67 -5.63 -6.27
N THR A 77 -7.06 -5.35 -5.14
CA THR A 77 -7.77 -5.17 -3.86
C THR A 77 -7.40 -3.82 -3.27
N VAL A 78 -8.38 -2.98 -2.94
CA VAL A 78 -8.17 -1.76 -2.14
C VAL A 78 -8.22 -2.15 -0.68
N ASP A 79 -7.14 -1.86 0.06
CA ASP A 79 -7.07 -2.09 1.49
C ASP A 79 -6.73 -0.76 2.19
N GLY A 80 -7.78 -0.09 2.67
CA GLY A 80 -7.68 1.17 3.38
C GLY A 80 -7.94 2.42 2.54
N GLU A 81 -8.66 3.36 3.16
CA GLU A 81 -8.80 4.74 2.70
C GLU A 81 -8.60 5.72 3.85
N PHE A 82 -8.04 6.88 3.56
CA PHE A 82 -7.98 8.00 4.48
C PHE A 82 -8.14 9.33 3.73
N ILE A 83 -8.56 10.37 4.44
CA ILE A 83 -8.72 11.71 3.88
C ILE A 83 -7.53 12.58 4.25
N LEU A 84 -6.93 13.22 3.23
CA LEU A 84 -5.86 14.20 3.40
C LEU A 84 -6.38 15.58 3.00
N CYS A 85 -6.50 16.50 3.95
CA CYS A 85 -6.94 17.88 3.69
C CYS A 85 -5.76 18.84 3.67
N LYS A 86 -5.54 19.49 2.53
CA LYS A 86 -4.59 20.60 2.37
C LYS A 86 -5.33 21.93 2.56
N LYS A 87 -4.91 22.69 3.57
CA LYS A 87 -5.41 24.06 3.75
C LYS A 87 -4.76 24.98 2.72
N PRO A 88 -5.48 25.98 2.20
CA PRO A 88 -4.88 27.07 1.45
C PRO A 88 -3.76 27.70 2.27
N SER A 89 -2.60 27.90 1.65
CA SER A 89 -1.55 28.74 2.23
C SER A 89 -2.10 30.15 2.31
N ILE A 90 -2.32 30.65 3.53
CA ILE A 90 -2.59 32.08 3.76
C ILE A 90 -1.22 32.75 3.64
N LEU A 91 -0.98 33.40 2.50
CA LEU A 91 0.11 34.37 2.34
C LEU A 91 -0.27 35.67 3.05
#